data_AF-A0A2N1JIL0-F1
#
_entry.id   AF-A0A2N1JIL0-F1
#
_cell.length_a   1.000
_cell.length_b   1.000
_cell.length_c   1.000
_cell.angle_alpha   90.00
_cell.angle_beta   90.00
_cell.angle_gamma   90.00
#
_symmetry.space_group_name_H-M   'P 1'
#
loop_
_entity.id
_entity.type
_entity.pdbx_description
1 polymer ?
#
loop_
_entity_poly.entity_id
_entity_poly.type
_entity_poly.pdbx_seq_one_letter_code
_entity_poly.pdbx_strand_id
1 'polypeptide(L)'
;MSEPALAPRSAFRGMIAVWIASLVVAVTLGFVLPEEDRVGWLLIAFGGIVLVSFAVQLASGRAQGFIVRTAGSVVGALMIMGAVSGVFGIAALASAL
;
A
#
# COMPACT_ATOMS: atom_id res chain seq x y z
N MET A 1 14.11 -32.40 -15.63
CA MET A 1 13.18 -31.96 -16.69
C MET A 1 12.87 -30.50 -16.46
N SER A 2 13.44 -29.60 -17.26
CA SER A 2 13.10 -28.16 -17.24
C SER A 2 11.85 -27.99 -18.11
N GLU A 3 10.68 -27.97 -17.46
CA GLU A 3 9.43 -27.64 -18.14
C GLU A 3 9.56 -26.26 -18.82
N PRO A 4 9.03 -26.08 -20.05
CA PRO A 4 9.01 -24.78 -20.69
C PRO A 4 8.24 -23.80 -19.80
N ALA A 5 8.91 -22.72 -19.38
CA ALA A 5 8.29 -21.67 -18.58
C ALA A 5 7.16 -21.01 -19.39
N LEU A 6 5.94 -21.49 -19.20
CA LEU A 6 4.72 -20.83 -19.66
C LEU A 6 4.79 -19.36 -19.22
N ALA A 7 4.64 -18.42 -20.16
CA ALA A 7 4.80 -16.99 -19.93
C ALA A 7 4.09 -16.56 -18.62
N PRO A 8 4.83 -16.06 -17.61
CA PRO A 8 4.26 -15.80 -16.29
C PRO A 8 3.09 -14.83 -16.37
N ARG A 9 1.93 -15.27 -15.87
CA ARG A 9 0.80 -14.38 -15.52
C ARG A 9 1.35 -13.27 -14.64
N SER A 10 1.20 -12.01 -15.04
CA SER A 10 1.98 -10.90 -14.48
C SER A 10 1.91 -10.87 -12.95
N ALA A 11 3.06 -11.08 -12.31
CA ALA A 11 3.19 -11.06 -10.85
C ALA A 11 2.94 -9.66 -10.25
N PHE A 12 2.65 -8.68 -11.11
CA PHE A 12 2.41 -7.28 -10.82
C PHE A 12 0.98 -7.01 -10.30
N ARG A 13 0.01 -7.87 -10.62
CA ARG A 13 -1.39 -7.69 -10.20
C ARG A 13 -1.56 -7.61 -8.68
N GLY A 14 -0.84 -8.44 -7.92
CA GLY A 14 -0.91 -8.43 -6.46
C GLY A 14 -0.37 -7.14 -5.85
N MET A 15 0.70 -6.58 -6.42
CA MET A 15 1.28 -5.31 -5.94
C MET A 15 0.31 -4.15 -6.20
N ILE A 16 -0.27 -4.07 -7.40
CA ILE A 16 -1.28 -3.05 -7.73
C ILE A 16 -2.47 -3.13 -6.77
N ALA A 17 -2.95 -4.32 -6.44
CA ALA A 17 -4.08 -4.48 -5.52
C ALA A 17 -3.78 -3.87 -4.14
N VAL A 18 -2.57 -4.09 -3.61
CA VAL A 18 -2.14 -3.50 -2.33
C VAL A 18 -2.04 -1.97 -2.42
N TRP A 19 -1.53 -1.45 -3.54
CA TRP A 19 -1.42 -0.01 -3.77
C TRP A 19 -2.78 0.69 -3.84
N ILE A 20 -3.75 0.08 -4.53
CA ILE A 20 -5.12 0.57 -4.57
C ILE A 20 -5.72 0.55 -3.16
N ALA A 21 -5.55 -0.53 -2.41
CA ALA A 21 -6.03 -0.63 -1.04
C ALA A 21 -5.42 0.46 -0.14
N SER A 22 -4.10 0.70 -0.25
CA SER A 22 -3.44 1.75 0.55
C SER A 22 -3.91 3.15 0.19
N LEU A 23 -4.17 3.41 -1.10
CA LEU A 23 -4.74 4.69 -1.56
C LEU A 23 -6.12 4.92 -0.94
N VAL A 24 -7.01 3.93 -1.07
CA VAL A 24 -8.39 4.01 -0.56
C VAL A 24 -8.39 4.25 0.94
N VAL A 25 -7.56 3.51 1.69
CA VAL A 25 -7.47 3.64 3.15
C VAL A 25 -6.95 5.02 3.54
N ALA A 26 -5.84 5.48 2.96
CA ALA A 26 -5.28 6.79 3.30
C ALA A 26 -6.23 7.95 2.96
N VAL A 27 -6.90 7.89 1.82
CA VAL A 27 -7.89 8.90 1.42
C VAL A 27 -9.09 8.89 2.37
N THR A 28 -9.59 7.70 2.72
CA THR A 28 -10.71 7.56 3.66
C THR A 28 -10.36 8.15 5.01
N LEU A 29 -9.19 7.82 5.58
CA LEU A 29 -8.74 8.37 6.85
C LEU A 29 -8.53 9.89 6.77
N GLY A 30 -8.04 10.40 5.64
CA GLY A 30 -7.88 11.83 5.41
C GLY A 30 -9.20 12.62 5.47
N PHE A 31 -10.29 12.04 4.94
CA PHE A 31 -11.61 12.67 4.98
C PHE A 31 -12.40 12.43 6.27
N VAL A 32 -12.24 11.25 6.90
CA VAL A 32 -13.06 10.84 8.05
C VAL A 32 -12.48 11.35 9.36
N LEU A 33 -11.15 11.40 9.50
CA LEU A 33 -10.51 11.72 10.78
C LEU A 33 -10.14 13.20 10.91
N PRO A 34 -10.28 13.78 12.13
CA PRO A 34 -9.71 15.07 12.46
C PRO A 34 -8.18 15.02 12.36
N GLU A 35 -7.57 16.20 12.17
CA GLU A 35 -6.13 16.32 11.88
C GLU A 35 -5.25 15.77 12.99
N GLU A 36 -5.63 15.98 14.25
CA GLU A 36 -4.92 15.53 15.44
C GLU A 36 -4.78 14.00 15.55
N ASP A 37 -5.79 13.26 15.10
CA ASP A 37 -5.81 11.80 15.17
C ASP A 37 -5.22 11.12 13.92
N ARG A 38 -5.12 11.86 12.81
CA ARG A 38 -4.87 11.28 11.48
C ARG A 38 -3.55 10.53 11.39
N VAL A 39 -2.46 11.09 11.94
CA VAL A 39 -1.12 10.49 11.84
C VAL A 39 -1.05 9.15 12.56
N GLY A 40 -1.62 9.05 13.78
CA GLY A 40 -1.63 7.80 14.54
C GLY A 40 -2.38 6.69 13.80
N TRP A 41 -3.57 6.99 13.29
CA TRP A 41 -4.37 6.04 12.55
C TRP A 41 -3.77 5.67 11.18
N LEU A 42 -3.07 6.59 10.50
CA LEU A 42 -2.34 6.28 9.27
C LEU A 42 -1.21 5.27 9.52
N LEU A 43 -0.49 5.37 10.64
CA LEU A 43 0.55 4.40 11.01
C LEU A 43 -0.04 3.02 11.32
N ILE A 44 -1.15 2.97 12.06
CA ILE A 44 -1.87 1.72 12.35
C ILE A 44 -2.36 1.09 11.03
N ALA A 45 -2.97 1.89 10.16
CA ALA A 45 -3.44 1.45 8.85
C ALA A 45 -2.29 0.96 7.96
N PHE A 46 -1.12 1.61 8.00
CA PHE A 46 0.06 1.15 7.28
C PHE A 46 0.50 -0.24 7.78
N GLY A 47 0.52 -0.47 9.10
CA GLY A 47 0.73 -1.80 9.66
C GLY A 47 -0.26 -2.84 9.12
N GLY A 48 -1.55 -2.48 9.04
CA GLY A 48 -2.57 -3.31 8.41
C GLY A 48 -2.30 -3.61 6.94
N ILE A 49 -1.87 -2.61 6.16
CA ILE A 49 -1.52 -2.76 4.75
C ILE A 49 -0.29 -3.67 4.55
N VAL A 50 0.67 -3.64 5.47
CA VAL A 50 1.79 -4.61 5.46
C VAL A 50 1.25 -6.03 5.56
N LEU A 51 0.33 -6.30 6.50
CA LEU A 51 -0.28 -7.62 6.65
C LEU A 51 -1.12 -8.02 5.41
N VAL A 52 -1.88 -7.09 4.84
CA VAL A 52 -2.62 -7.30 3.58
C VAL A 52 -1.67 -7.64 2.44
N SER A 53 -0.51 -6.97 2.36
CA SER A 53 0.53 -7.29 1.38
C SER A 53 0.99 -8.73 1.52
N PHE A 54 1.31 -9.18 2.75
CA PHE A 54 1.65 -10.58 2.98
C PHE A 54 0.53 -11.53 2.52
N ALA A 55 -0.72 -11.27 2.92
CA ALA A 55 -1.86 -12.11 2.55
C ALA A 55 -2.06 -12.20 1.02
N VAL A 56 -2.04 -11.07 0.32
CA VAL A 56 -2.20 -11.00 -1.14
C VAL A 56 -1.07 -11.74 -1.86
N GLN A 57 0.17 -11.56 -1.40
CA GLN A 57 1.32 -12.22 -2.02
C GLN A 57 1.35 -13.72 -1.71
N LEU A 58 0.90 -14.15 -0.53
CA LEU A 58 0.77 -15.58 -0.19
C LEU A 58 -0.33 -16.26 -1.01
N ALA A 59 -1.47 -15.60 -1.19
CA ALA A 59 -2.59 -16.10 -2.00
C ALA A 59 -2.20 -16.33 -3.49
N SER A 60 -1.14 -15.67 -3.97
CA SER A 60 -0.62 -15.90 -5.33
C SER A 60 0.05 -17.26 -5.55
N GLY A 61 0.34 -18.02 -4.47
CA GLY A 61 0.87 -19.38 -4.51
C GLY A 61 2.31 -19.51 -5.06
N ARG A 62 3.05 -18.39 -5.16
CA ARG A 62 4.40 -18.36 -5.77
C ARG A 62 5.47 -17.91 -4.77
N ALA A 63 6.31 -18.85 -4.33
CA ALA A 63 7.44 -18.55 -3.45
C ALA A 63 8.57 -17.75 -4.14
N GLN A 64 8.81 -17.98 -5.44
CA GLN A 64 9.82 -17.24 -6.19
C GLN A 64 9.51 -15.75 -6.22
N GLY A 65 10.46 -14.92 -5.79
CA GLY A 65 10.31 -13.46 -5.77
C GLY A 65 9.29 -12.94 -4.75
N PHE A 66 8.83 -13.76 -3.81
CA PHE A 66 7.87 -13.35 -2.77
C PHE A 66 8.37 -12.12 -1.99
N ILE A 67 9.59 -12.17 -1.47
CA ILE A 67 10.18 -11.09 -0.69
C ILE A 67 10.23 -9.78 -1.50
N VAL A 68 10.66 -9.85 -2.77
CA VAL A 68 10.75 -8.67 -3.64
C VAL A 68 9.37 -8.08 -3.92
N ARG A 69 8.35 -8.91 -4.20
CA ARG A 69 6.98 -8.41 -4.42
C ARG A 69 6.36 -7.84 -3.15
N THR A 70 6.57 -8.47 -2.01
CA THR A 70 6.07 -7.99 -0.72
C THR A 70 6.76 -6.68 -0.36
N ALA A 71 8.09 -6.58 -0.50
CA ALA A 71 8.83 -5.34 -0.31
C ALA A 71 8.35 -4.24 -1.26
N GLY A 72 8.19 -4.53 -2.55
CA GLY A 72 7.68 -3.57 -3.54
C GLY A 72 6.24 -3.12 -3.27
N SER A 73 5.40 -4.03 -2.76
CA SER A 73 4.03 -3.70 -2.34
C SER A 73 4.04 -2.74 -1.14
N VAL A 74 4.85 -3.04 -0.12
CA VAL A 74 4.96 -2.24 1.11
C VAL A 74 5.59 -0.87 0.83
N VAL A 75 6.67 -0.81 0.06
CA VAL A 75 7.31 0.46 -0.33
C VAL A 75 6.37 1.31 -1.16
N GLY A 76 5.69 0.73 -2.16
CA GLY A 76 4.72 1.48 -2.95
C GLY A 76 3.52 1.97 -2.13
N ALA A 77 3.02 1.15 -1.21
CA ALA A 77 1.98 1.57 -0.27
C ALA A 77 2.45 2.72 0.62
N LEU A 78 3.66 2.66 1.18
CA LEU A 78 4.24 3.73 1.98
C LEU A 78 4.33 5.03 1.19
N MET A 79 4.80 4.97 -0.06
CA MET A 79 4.88 6.14 -0.94
C MET A 79 3.50 6.74 -1.22
N ILE A 80 2.50 5.91 -1.50
CA ILE A 80 1.13 6.36 -1.76
C ILE A 80 0.53 7.02 -0.52
N MET A 81 0.59 6.34 0.63
CA MET A 81 0.03 6.85 1.87
C MET A 81 0.74 8.13 2.32
N GLY A 82 2.07 8.18 2.18
CA GLY A 82 2.88 9.37 2.44
C GLY A 82 2.52 10.54 1.52
N ALA A 83 2.31 10.29 0.22
CA ALA A 83 1.89 11.32 -0.72
C ALA A 83 0.50 11.87 -0.38
N VAL A 84 -0.46 11.01 -0.06
CA VAL A 84 -1.80 11.42 0.39
C VAL A 84 -1.71 12.25 1.67
N SER A 85 -0.95 11.78 2.66
CA SER A 85 -0.72 12.52 3.91
C SER A 85 -0.07 13.89 3.65
N GLY A 86 0.87 13.97 2.71
CA GLY A 86 1.52 15.22 2.31
C GLY A 86 0.53 16.21 1.68
N VAL A 87 -0.36 15.75 0.80
CA VAL A 87 -1.41 16.60 0.21
C VAL A 87 -2.31 17.18 1.29
N PHE A 88 -2.78 16.36 2.23
CA PHE A 88 -3.61 16.83 3.33
C PHE A 88 -2.86 17.81 4.26
N GLY A 89 -1.59 17.55 4.56
CA GLY A 89 -0.77 18.45 5.38
C GLY A 89 -0.52 19.80 4.70
N ILE A 90 -0.26 19.80 3.39
CA ILE A 90 -0.11 21.04 2.61
C ILE A 90 -1.44 21.82 2.57
N ALA A 91 -2.57 21.13 2.38
CA ALA A 91 -3.89 21.77 2.37
C ALA A 91 -4.22 22.41 3.73
N ALA A 92 -3.90 21.73 4.83
CA ALA A 92 -4.06 22.28 6.18
C ALA A 92 -3.21 23.54 6.39
N LEU A 93 -1.93 23.50 6.00
CA LEU A 93 -1.05 24.67 6.07
C LEU A 93 -1.57 25.85 5.24
N ALA A 94 -2.04 25.59 4.01
CA ALA A 94 -2.58 26.63 3.14
C ALA A 94 -3.86 27.27 3.69
N SER A 95 -4.67 26.50 4.43
CA SER A 95 -5.87 27.02 5.09
C SER A 95 -5.60 27.83 6.37
N ALA A 96 -4.38 27.73 6.91
CA ALA A 96 -3.97 28.42 8.12
C ALA A 96 -3.24 29.76 7.87
N LEU A 97 -2.87 30.04 6.61
CA LEU A 97 -2.24 31.29 6.16
C LEU A 97 -3.29 32.33 5.76
#